data_AF-A0A2S6HZQ3-F1
#
_entry.id   AF-A0A2S6HZQ3-F1
#
_cell.length_a   1.000
_cell.length_b   1.000
_cell.length_c   1.000
_cell.angle_alpha   90.00
_cell.angle_beta   90.00
_cell.angle_gamma   90.00
#
_symmetry.space_group_name_H-M   'P 1'
#
loop_
_entity.id
_entity.type
_entity.pdbx_description
1 polymer ?
#
loop_
_entity_poly.entity_id
_entity_poly.type
_entity_poly.pdbx_seq_one_letter_code
_entity_poly.pdbx_strand_id
1 'polypeptide(L)'
;MTITTYTLEWEGITIDIEHNDYWSDFPDLELYVHHIAIKRRDEGQLPMTNTGYISHFMTGKDKMDAMEPYGTAINLVQAWLDETSQSKSWKAYLESQQQLTLF
;
A
#
# COMPACT_ATOMS: atom_id res chain seq x y z
N MET A 1 -15.33 7.52 12.25
CA MET A 1 -14.22 6.85 11.56
C MET A 1 -14.85 5.91 10.57
N THR A 2 -14.65 6.16 9.28
CA THR A 2 -15.16 5.31 8.20
C THR A 2 -13.97 4.62 7.56
N ILE A 3 -13.98 3.30 7.54
CA ILE A 3 -12.96 2.54 6.82
C ILE A 3 -13.54 2.22 5.44
N THR A 4 -12.83 2.60 4.39
CA THR A 4 -13.18 2.23 3.02
C THR A 4 -12.23 1.12 2.57
N THR A 5 -12.79 0.02 2.11
CA THR A 5 -12.04 -1.15 1.67
C THR A 5 -12.05 -1.26 0.16
N TYR A 6 -10.90 -1.61 -0.41
CA TYR A 6 -10.73 -1.83 -1.84
C TYR A 6 -10.00 -3.16 -2.07
N THR A 7 -10.21 -3.74 -3.25
CA THR A 7 -9.43 -4.86 -3.76
C THR A 7 -8.76 -4.43 -5.06
N LEU A 8 -7.45 -4.67 -5.16
CA LEU A 8 -6.63 -4.39 -6.34
C LEU A 8 -6.02 -5.71 -6.82
N GLU A 9 -6.13 -5.98 -8.12
CA GLU A 9 -5.37 -7.04 -8.79
C GLU A 9 -4.15 -6.42 -9.46
N TRP A 10 -2.95 -6.85 -9.07
CA TRP A 10 -1.70 -6.30 -9.58
C TRP A 10 -0.72 -7.44 -9.92
N GLU A 11 -0.34 -7.58 -11.19
CA GLU A 11 0.61 -8.62 -11.67
C GLU A 11 0.26 -10.05 -11.21
N GLY A 12 -1.04 -10.36 -11.09
CA GLY A 12 -1.54 -11.65 -10.62
C GLY A 12 -1.57 -11.83 -9.10
N ILE A 13 -1.28 -10.78 -8.33
CA ILE A 13 -1.37 -10.73 -6.86
C ILE A 13 -2.63 -9.95 -6.48
N THR A 14 -3.49 -10.58 -5.66
CA THR A 14 -4.66 -9.91 -5.09
C THR A 14 -4.29 -9.19 -3.79
N ILE A 15 -4.61 -7.89 -3.73
CA ILE A 15 -4.25 -7.00 -2.63
C ILE A 15 -5.51 -6.36 -2.05
N ASP A 16 -5.68 -6.50 -0.74
CA ASP A 16 -6.71 -5.82 0.04
C ASP A 16 -6.14 -4.51 0.61
N ILE A 17 -6.89 -3.42 0.44
CA ILE A 17 -6.51 -2.08 0.87
C ILE A 17 -7.60 -1.56 1.81
N GLU A 18 -7.21 -1.19 3.02
CA GLU A 18 -8.10 -0.52 3.97
C GLU A 18 -7.63 0.93 4.15
N HIS A 19 -8.50 1.87 3.83
CA HIS A 19 -8.23 3.30 3.99
C HIS A 19 -9.10 3.88 5.10
N ASN A 20 -8.46 4.39 6.14
CA ASN A 20 -9.07 5.22 7.15
C ASN A 20 -8.67 6.69 6.88
N ASP A 21 -9.66 7.50 6.49
CA ASP A 21 -9.50 8.90 6.15
C ASP A 21 -9.38 9.83 7.37
N TYR A 22 -9.59 9.29 8.58
CA TYR A 22 -9.47 10.00 9.83
C TYR A 22 -9.04 9.03 10.92
N TRP A 23 -7.75 8.66 10.89
CA TRP A 23 -7.16 7.77 11.88
C TRP A 23 -6.91 8.49 13.21
N SER A 24 -6.36 9.70 13.13
CA SER A 24 -6.08 10.57 14.27
C SER A 24 -5.96 12.01 13.79
N ASP A 25 -6.03 12.97 14.70
CA ASP A 25 -5.66 14.36 14.47
C ASP A 25 -4.71 14.88 15.55
N PHE A 26 -4.01 15.95 15.21
CA PHE A 26 -3.18 16.74 16.12
C PHE A 26 -3.58 18.20 15.97
N PRO A 27 -4.60 18.66 16.71
CA PRO A 27 -5.17 20.00 16.54
C PRO A 27 -4.14 21.12 16.73
N ASP A 28 -3.24 20.98 17.69
CA ASP A 28 -2.17 21.96 17.97
C ASP A 28 -1.19 22.14 16.81
N LEU A 29 -1.16 21.17 15.87
CA LEU A 29 -0.29 21.18 14.70
C LEU A 29 -1.06 21.39 13.39
N GLU A 30 -2.40 21.51 13.45
CA GLU A 30 -3.27 21.55 12.27
C GLU A 30 -3.01 20.35 11.32
N LEU A 31 -2.84 19.15 11.89
CA LEU A 31 -2.55 17.93 11.13
C LEU A 31 -3.64 16.88 11.30
N TYR A 32 -4.04 16.29 10.16
CA TYR A 32 -4.87 15.10 10.11
C TYR A 32 -4.04 13.91 9.65
N VAL A 33 -4.26 12.75 10.26
CA VAL A 33 -3.58 11.49 9.92
C VAL A 33 -4.53 10.58 9.18
N HIS A 34 -4.11 10.18 7.98
CA HIS A 34 -4.68 9.09 7.21
C HIS A 34 -3.91 7.81 7.51
N HIS A 35 -4.62 6.69 7.53
CA HIS A 35 -4.01 5.37 7.62
C HIS A 35 -4.46 4.53 6.43
N ILE A 36 -3.49 3.89 5.78
CA ILE A 36 -3.71 2.91 4.73
C ILE A 36 -3.04 1.60 5.15
N ALA A 37 -3.82 0.55 5.32
CA ALA A 37 -3.30 -0.80 5.44
C ALA A 37 -3.36 -1.48 4.06
N ILE A 38 -2.24 -2.05 3.64
CA ILE A 38 -2.10 -2.78 2.39
C ILE A 38 -1.74 -4.21 2.75
N LYS A 39 -2.51 -5.17 2.24
CA LYS A 39 -2.32 -6.58 2.55
C LYS A 39 -2.45 -7.43 1.30
N ARG A 40 -1.41 -8.18 0.98
CA ARG A 40 -1.47 -9.30 0.05
C ARG A 40 -2.40 -10.40 0.61
N ARG A 41 -3.32 -10.92 -0.20
CA ARG A 41 -4.32 -11.90 0.25
C ARG A 41 -3.73 -13.29 0.48
N ASP A 42 -2.77 -13.68 -0.34
CA ASP A 42 -2.00 -14.92 -0.24
C ASP A 42 -0.65 -14.70 0.47
N GLU A 43 0.08 -15.78 0.72
CA GLU A 43 1.40 -15.70 1.33
C GLU A 43 2.44 -15.17 0.34
N GLY A 44 3.30 -14.27 0.83
CA GLY A 44 4.47 -13.81 0.09
C GLY A 44 4.73 -12.32 0.25
N GLN A 45 5.68 -11.82 -0.51
CA GLN A 45 6.12 -10.44 -0.43
C GLN A 45 5.32 -9.55 -1.38
N LEU A 46 5.31 -8.26 -1.09
CA LEU A 46 5.00 -7.20 -2.06
C LEU A 46 6.28 -6.40 -2.31
N PRO A 47 6.40 -5.66 -3.42
CA PRO A 47 7.60 -4.88 -3.72
C PRO A 47 8.03 -3.89 -2.61
N MET A 48 7.08 -3.35 -1.84
CA MET A 48 7.35 -2.45 -0.70
C MET A 48 7.46 -3.15 0.67
N THR A 49 7.19 -4.45 0.79
CA THR A 49 7.20 -5.16 2.08
C THR A 49 7.49 -6.65 1.96
N ASN A 50 8.43 -7.13 2.79
CA ASN A 50 8.82 -8.54 2.84
C ASN A 50 7.78 -9.46 3.48
N THR A 51 6.75 -8.92 4.13
CA THR A 51 5.70 -9.71 4.78
C THR A 51 4.40 -9.75 3.97
N GLY A 52 4.31 -8.97 2.89
CA GLY A 52 3.06 -8.76 2.16
C GLY A 52 2.07 -7.84 2.88
N TYR A 53 2.44 -7.29 4.05
CA TYR A 53 1.63 -6.33 4.79
C TYR A 53 2.41 -5.06 5.09
N ILE A 54 1.75 -3.90 4.96
CA ILE A 54 2.29 -2.62 5.41
C ILE A 54 1.17 -1.73 5.93
N SER A 55 1.44 -1.05 7.04
CA SER A 55 0.62 0.04 7.58
C SER A 55 1.33 1.35 7.25
N HIS A 56 0.67 2.19 6.46
CA HIS A 56 1.21 3.46 5.98
C HIS A 56 0.39 4.62 6.55
N PHE A 57 1.09 5.64 7.06
CA PHE A 57 0.49 6.82 7.65
C PHE A 57 0.89 8.05 6.84
N MET A 58 -0.09 8.89 6.54
CA MET A 58 0.11 10.11 5.78
C MET A 58 -0.54 11.27 6.52
N THR A 59 0.09 12.44 6.46
CA THR A 59 -0.43 13.65 7.09
C THR A 59 -0.88 14.65 6.02
N GLY A 60 -1.99 15.32 6.28
CA GLY A 60 -2.50 16.44 5.49
C GLY A 60 -2.89 17.60 6.39
N LYS A 61 -2.91 18.83 5.85
CA LYS A 61 -3.45 19.99 6.59
C LYS A 61 -4.96 19.92 6.67
N ASP A 62 -5.60 19.34 5.66
CA ASP A 62 -6.99 18.92 5.69
C ASP A 62 -7.16 17.42 5.39
N LYS A 63 -8.36 16.89 5.67
CA LYS A 63 -8.74 15.48 5.42
C LYS A 63 -8.66 15.06 3.94
N MET A 64 -8.53 15.98 3.00
CA MET A 64 -8.48 15.67 1.57
C MET A 64 -7.06 15.80 0.99
N ASP A 65 -6.21 16.62 1.61
CA ASP A 65 -4.89 16.99 1.08
C ASP A 65 -3.96 15.79 0.94
N ALA A 66 -3.97 14.88 1.92
CA ALA A 66 -3.07 13.74 1.91
C ALA A 66 -3.29 12.83 0.69
N MET A 67 -4.51 12.79 0.13
CA MET A 67 -4.85 11.96 -1.03
C MET A 67 -4.84 12.73 -2.36
N GLU A 68 -4.72 14.05 -2.35
CA GLU A 68 -4.88 14.89 -3.54
C GLU A 68 -4.02 14.45 -4.75
N PRO A 69 -2.73 14.07 -4.59
CA PRO A 69 -1.89 13.70 -5.73
C PRO A 69 -2.33 12.42 -6.45
N TYR A 70 -3.05 11.53 -5.75
CA TYR A 70 -3.44 10.20 -6.25
C TYR A 70 -4.95 10.09 -6.49
N GLY A 71 -5.75 10.94 -5.85
CA GLY A 71 -7.20 10.94 -5.89
C GLY A 71 -7.86 9.81 -5.10
N THR A 72 -7.29 8.60 -5.10
CA THR A 72 -7.82 7.44 -4.37
C THR A 72 -6.71 6.60 -3.73
N ALA A 73 -7.07 5.84 -2.69
CA ALA A 73 -6.15 4.89 -2.06
C ALA A 73 -5.67 3.81 -3.03
N ILE A 74 -6.52 3.34 -3.96
CA ILE A 74 -6.12 2.38 -5.01
C ILE A 74 -4.99 2.96 -5.86
N ASN A 75 -5.16 4.18 -6.37
CA ASN A 75 -4.16 4.82 -7.24
C ASN A 75 -2.83 5.04 -6.52
N LEU A 76 -2.87 5.42 -5.23
CA LEU A 76 -1.66 5.54 -4.42
C LEU A 76 -0.94 4.20 -4.30
N VAL A 77 -1.68 3.15 -3.95
CA VAL A 77 -1.10 1.81 -3.77
C VAL A 77 -0.54 1.27 -5.08
N GLN A 78 -1.27 1.44 -6.19
CA GLN A 78 -0.79 1.02 -7.51
C GLN A 78 0.48 1.78 -7.92
N ALA A 79 0.51 3.11 -7.78
CA ALA A 79 1.71 3.89 -8.09
C ALA A 79 2.92 3.46 -7.25
N TRP A 80 2.70 3.17 -5.97
CA TRP A 80 3.75 2.69 -5.07
C TRP A 80 4.26 1.29 -5.47
N LEU A 81 3.35 0.38 -5.83
CA LEU A 81 3.70 -0.96 -6.35
C LEU A 81 4.53 -0.83 -7.63
N ASP A 82 4.09 0.00 -8.57
CA ASP A 82 4.77 0.21 -9.85
C ASP A 82 6.17 0.78 -9.66
N GLU A 83 6.35 1.77 -8.78
CA GLU A 83 7.66 2.32 -8.44
C GLU A 83 8.58 1.29 -7.77
N THR A 84 8.09 0.63 -6.72
CA THR A 84 8.92 -0.29 -5.91
C THR A 84 9.20 -1.62 -6.61
N SER A 85 8.37 -2.01 -7.58
CA SER A 85 8.61 -3.17 -8.45
C SER A 85 9.90 -3.04 -9.26
N GLN A 86 10.40 -1.83 -9.48
CA GLN A 86 11.65 -1.61 -10.20
C GLN A 86 12.89 -1.91 -9.36
N SER A 87 12.73 -2.10 -8.05
CA SER A 87 13.83 -2.37 -7.13
C SER A 87 14.55 -3.69 -7.45
N LYS A 88 15.88 -3.71 -7.25
CA LYS A 88 16.70 -4.92 -7.44
C LYS A 88 16.29 -6.04 -6.50
N SER A 89 15.87 -5.71 -5.28
CA SER A 89 15.40 -6.67 -4.27
C SER A 89 14.14 -7.39 -4.73
N TRP A 90 13.17 -6.67 -5.31
CA TRP A 90 11.95 -7.29 -5.82
C TRP A 90 12.24 -8.21 -7.01
N LYS A 91 13.08 -7.77 -7.95
CA LYS A 91 13.49 -8.59 -9.10
C LYS A 91 14.19 -9.87 -8.67
N ALA A 92 15.11 -9.78 -7.70
CA ALA A 92 15.78 -10.96 -7.14
C ALA A 92 14.81 -11.89 -6.39
N TYR A 93 13.82 -11.35 -5.69
CA TYR A 93 12.76 -12.16 -5.08
C TYR A 93 11.98 -12.94 -6.16
N LEU A 94 11.52 -12.27 -7.23
CA LEU A 94 10.80 -12.93 -8.32
C LEU A 94 11.63 -14.03 -9.00
N GLU A 95 12.93 -13.79 -9.24
CA GLU A 95 13.84 -14.80 -9.77
C GLU A 95 13.96 -16.01 -8.84
N SER A 96 14.10 -15.79 -7.53
CA SER A 96 14.17 -16.87 -6.54
C SER A 96 12.89 -17.72 -6.49
N GLN A 97 11.72 -17.11 -6.68
CA GLN A 97 10.44 -17.82 -6.68
C GLN A 97 10.32 -18.72 -7.92
N GLN A 98 10.80 -18.27 -9.08
CA GLN A 98 10.79 -19.07 -10.32
C GLN A 98 11.72 -20.29 -10.23
N GLN A 99 12.86 -20.16 -9.54
CA GLN A 99 13.83 -21.25 -9.37
C GLN A 99 13.31 -22.39 -8.47
N LEU A 100 12.36 -22.11 -7.57
CA LEU A 100 11.74 -23.12 -6.69
C LEU A 100 10.69 -24.01 -7.39
N THR A 101 10.35 -23.72 -8.64
CA THR A 101 9.34 -24.44 -9.43
C THR A 101 9.89 -25.52 -10.38
N LEU A 102 11.18 -25.87 -10.27
CA LEU A 102 11.80 -26.92 -11.09
C LEU A 102 11.60 -28.32 -10.45
N PHE A 103 10.45 -28.94 -10.67
CA PHE A 103 10.22 -30.38 -10.48
C PHE A 103 9.67 -31.00 -11.76
#